data_AF-A0A832J8Z7-F1
#
_entry.id   AF-A0A832J8Z7-F1
#
_cell.length_a   1.000
_cell.length_b   1.000
_cell.length_c   1.000
_cell.angle_alpha   90.00
_cell.angle_beta   90.00
_cell.angle_gamma   90.00
#
_symmetry.space_group_name_H-M   'P 1'
#
loop_
_entity.id
_entity.type
_entity.pdbx_description
1 polymer ?
#
loop_
_entity_poly.entity_id
_entity_poly.type
_entity_poly.pdbx_seq_one_letter_code
_entity_poly.pdbx_strand_id
1 'polypeptide(L)'
;MNDKPIVIDHFSDVLCVWAYAAQIRLDELQREFGHQVQINYHFVPIFAVVEQRIGEGWKDKGGYAGFGKHVLEVCQQFPHVEISAQVWCDEIPKSSANAHLFLKAVQLL
;
A
#
# COMPACT_ATOMS: atom_id res chain seq x y z
N MET A 1 -28.27 -17.45 -14.74
CA MET A 1 -27.53 -16.38 -14.03
C MET A 1 -26.07 -16.55 -14.43
N ASN A 2 -25.32 -15.46 -14.63
CA ASN A 2 -23.96 -15.58 -15.12
C ASN A 2 -23.08 -16.04 -13.95
N ASP A 3 -22.73 -17.32 -13.89
CA ASP A 3 -21.99 -17.93 -12.75
C ASP A 3 -20.50 -17.53 -12.71
N LYS A 4 -20.10 -16.49 -13.46
CA LYS A 4 -18.71 -16.00 -13.51
C LYS A 4 -18.52 -14.85 -12.54
N PRO A 5 -17.46 -14.88 -11.71
CA PRO A 5 -17.16 -13.78 -10.80
C PRO A 5 -16.87 -12.50 -11.57
N ILE A 6 -17.19 -11.36 -10.95
CA ILE A 6 -16.66 -10.07 -11.38
C ILE A 6 -15.18 -10.04 -10.99
N VAL A 7 -14.31 -9.86 -11.98
CA VAL A 7 -12.86 -9.76 -11.76
C VAL A 7 -12.47 -8.31 -11.57
N ILE A 8 -11.74 -8.03 -10.50
CA ILE A 8 -11.18 -6.70 -10.18
C ILE A 8 -9.67 -6.81 -10.14
N ASP A 9 -9.00 -6.13 -11.06
CA ASP A 9 -7.55 -5.97 -11.03
C ASP A 9 -7.18 -4.81 -10.10
N HIS A 10 -6.63 -5.14 -8.95
CA HIS A 10 -6.28 -4.19 -7.90
C HIS A 10 -4.77 -3.92 -7.90
N PHE A 11 -4.37 -2.72 -8.31
CA PHE A 11 -2.97 -2.29 -8.35
C PHE A 11 -2.57 -1.61 -7.05
N SER A 12 -1.49 -2.09 -6.41
CA SER A 12 -1.06 -1.60 -5.09
C SER A 12 0.45 -1.57 -4.94
N ASP A 13 0.92 -0.77 -3.99
CA ASP A 13 2.29 -0.82 -3.46
C ASP A 13 2.21 -1.00 -1.95
N VAL A 14 2.94 -1.99 -1.40
CA VAL A 14 3.02 -2.25 0.05
C VAL A 14 3.44 -1.04 0.90
N LEU A 15 4.17 -0.07 0.35
CA LEU A 15 4.57 1.16 1.07
C LEU A 15 3.54 2.30 0.93
N CYS A 16 2.43 2.09 0.21
CA CYS A 16 1.38 3.08 0.03
C CYS A 16 0.43 3.11 1.24
N VAL A 17 0.47 4.19 2.02
CA VAL A 17 -0.43 4.36 3.18
C VAL A 17 -1.91 4.40 2.80
N TRP A 18 -2.26 4.96 1.63
CA TRP A 18 -3.64 4.97 1.14
C TRP A 18 -4.13 3.57 0.81
N ALA A 19 -3.28 2.72 0.23
CA ALA A 19 -3.65 1.33 -0.04
C ALA A 19 -3.85 0.56 1.27
N TYR A 20 -2.99 0.80 2.28
CA TYR A 20 -3.15 0.22 3.61
C TYR A 20 -4.46 0.64 4.27
N ALA A 21 -4.76 1.94 4.29
CA ALA A 21 -6.01 2.46 4.85
C ALA A 21 -7.27 1.94 4.13
N ALA A 22 -7.17 1.72 2.83
CA ALA A 22 -8.26 1.22 1.99
C ALA A 22 -8.43 -0.31 2.04
N GLN A 23 -7.47 -1.08 2.56
CA GLN A 23 -7.52 -2.55 2.57
C GLN A 23 -8.80 -3.09 3.21
N ILE A 24 -9.28 -2.47 4.29
CA ILE A 24 -10.54 -2.86 4.95
C ILE A 24 -11.74 -2.86 4.00
N ARG A 25 -11.73 -2.03 2.95
CA ARG A 25 -12.80 -1.98 1.95
C ARG A 25 -12.72 -3.16 0.98
N LEU A 26 -11.51 -3.62 0.66
CA LEU A 26 -11.31 -4.84 -0.13
C LEU A 26 -11.69 -6.08 0.69
N ASP A 27 -11.33 -6.08 1.98
CA ASP A 27 -11.73 -7.15 2.91
C ASP A 27 -13.25 -7.20 3.04
N GLU A 28 -13.90 -6.04 3.13
CA GLU A 28 -15.36 -5.95 3.15
C GLU A 28 -15.99 -6.44 1.85
N LEU A 29 -15.44 -6.03 0.71
CA LEU A 29 -15.90 -6.50 -0.60
C LEU A 29 -15.81 -8.03 -0.69
N GLN A 30 -14.71 -8.61 -0.23
CA GLN A 30 -14.53 -10.05 -0.25
C GLN A 30 -15.48 -10.77 0.73
N ARG A 31 -15.77 -10.16 1.89
CA ARG A 31 -16.70 -10.69 2.89
C ARG A 31 -18.14 -10.71 2.39
N GLU A 32 -18.60 -9.61 1.81
CA GLU A 32 -19.99 -9.43 1.37
C GLU A 32 -20.30 -10.24 0.11
N PHE A 33 -19.39 -10.27 -0.86
CA PHE A 33 -19.67 -10.87 -2.17
C PHE A 33 -19.05 -12.26 -2.35
N GLY A 34 -18.09 -12.65 -1.51
CA GLY A 34 -17.49 -13.98 -1.53
C GLY A 34 -17.00 -14.37 -2.92
N HIS A 35 -17.45 -15.53 -3.41
CA HIS A 35 -17.08 -16.07 -4.71
C HIS A 35 -17.64 -15.29 -5.92
N GLN A 36 -18.51 -14.29 -5.71
CA GLN A 36 -19.05 -13.46 -6.79
C GLN A 36 -18.05 -12.38 -7.24
N VAL A 37 -17.04 -12.09 -6.43
CA VAL A 37 -15.98 -11.13 -6.74
C VAL A 37 -14.62 -11.82 -6.58
N GLN A 38 -13.78 -11.68 -7.61
CA GLN A 38 -12.39 -12.13 -7.58
C GLN A 38 -11.48 -10.92 -7.65
N ILE A 39 -10.64 -10.72 -6.63
CA ILE A 39 -9.65 -9.64 -6.59
C ILE A 39 -8.28 -10.18 -7.03
N ASN A 40 -7.79 -9.68 -8.16
CA ASN A 40 -6.45 -9.97 -8.65
C ASN A 40 -5.49 -8.86 -8.23
N TYR A 41 -4.61 -9.16 -7.28
CA TYR A 41 -3.62 -8.20 -6.80
C TYR A 41 -2.42 -8.09 -7.74
N HIS A 42 -2.16 -6.87 -8.21
CA HIS A 42 -0.99 -6.49 -9.01
C HIS A 42 -0.12 -5.53 -8.21
N PHE A 43 1.14 -5.89 -7.98
CA PHE A 43 2.06 -5.03 -7.22
C PHE A 43 2.88 -4.16 -8.16
N VAL A 44 2.81 -2.85 -7.97
CA VAL A 44 3.52 -1.84 -8.76
C VAL A 44 4.52 -1.13 -7.85
N PRO A 45 5.83 -1.10 -8.18
CA PRO A 45 6.84 -0.48 -7.34
C PRO A 45 6.84 1.05 -7.50
N ILE A 46 5.80 1.71 -6.96
CA ILE A 46 5.71 3.17 -6.86
C ILE A 46 6.89 3.72 -6.05
N PHE A 47 7.34 2.95 -5.06
CA PHE A 47 8.52 3.22 -4.25
C PHE A 47 9.73 2.38 -4.70
N ALA A 48 9.95 2.25 -6.02
CA ALA A 48 11.08 1.49 -6.58
C ALA A 48 12.45 2.00 -6.09
N VAL A 49 12.64 3.33 -6.06
CA VAL A 49 13.84 3.99 -5.54
C VAL A 49 13.39 5.08 -4.57
N VAL A 50 13.33 4.74 -3.29
CA VAL A 50 12.80 5.62 -2.24
C VAL A 50 13.59 6.92 -2.12
N GLU A 51 14.90 6.87 -2.33
CA GLU A 51 15.77 8.05 -2.28
C GLU A 51 15.38 9.11 -3.31
N GLN A 52 15.10 8.71 -4.53
CA GLN A 52 14.65 9.65 -5.57
C GLN A 52 13.20 10.08 -5.33
N ARG A 53 12.32 9.13 -4.99
CA ARG A 53 10.88 9.39 -4.86
C ARG A 53 10.53 10.27 -3.67
N ILE A 54 11.13 9.99 -2.52
CA ILE A 54 10.83 10.65 -1.24
C ILE A 54 11.99 11.54 -0.81
N GLY A 55 13.24 11.06 -0.80
CA GLY A 55 14.38 11.88 -0.40
C GLY A 55 14.48 13.18 -1.21
N GLU A 56 14.66 13.05 -2.53
CA GLU A 56 14.70 14.20 -3.44
C GLU A 56 13.30 14.77 -3.72
N GLY A 57 12.32 13.91 -4.00
CA GLY A 57 10.96 14.34 -4.36
C GLY A 57 10.22 15.13 -3.27
N TRP A 58 10.62 15.00 -2.00
CA TRP A 58 10.09 15.78 -0.88
C TRP A 58 11.10 16.75 -0.28
N LYS A 59 12.25 16.99 -0.92
CA LYS A 59 13.32 17.86 -0.38
C LYS A 59 12.80 19.23 0.08
N ASP A 60 11.99 19.89 -0.74
CA ASP A 60 11.42 21.21 -0.43
C ASP A 60 10.23 21.15 0.55
N LYS A 61 9.82 19.94 0.94
CA LYS A 61 8.73 19.65 1.90
C LYS A 61 9.25 18.99 3.18
N GLY A 62 10.56 19.04 3.46
CA GLY A 62 11.17 18.46 4.66
C GLY A 62 11.69 17.03 4.48
N GLY A 63 11.87 16.57 3.24
CA GLY A 63 12.41 15.25 2.90
C GLY A 63 11.60 14.11 3.52
N TYR A 64 12.31 13.09 4.01
CA TYR A 64 11.69 11.93 4.64
C TYR A 64 10.83 12.27 5.86
N ALA A 65 11.32 13.14 6.75
CA ALA A 65 10.56 13.57 7.94
C ALA A 65 9.27 14.30 7.56
N GLY A 66 9.33 15.15 6.52
CA GLY A 66 8.16 15.81 5.96
C GLY A 66 7.15 14.83 5.39
N PHE A 67 7.61 13.80 4.68
CA PHE A 67 6.76 12.74 4.18
C PHE A 67 6.15 11.89 5.31
N GLY A 68 6.94 11.54 6.32
CA GLY A 68 6.47 10.82 7.51
C GLY A 68 5.37 11.56 8.25
N LYS A 69 5.54 12.87 8.45
CA LYS A 69 4.50 13.73 9.02
C LYS A 69 3.22 13.71 8.18
N HIS A 70 3.34 13.83 6.86
CA HIS A 70 2.20 13.75 5.96
C HIS A 70 1.48 12.39 6.05
N VAL A 71 2.24 11.29 6.11
CA VAL A 71 1.70 9.93 6.26
C VAL A 71 0.93 9.79 7.59
N LEU A 72 1.43 10.37 8.68
CA LEU A 72 0.74 10.41 9.97
C LEU A 72 -0.57 11.21 9.89
N GLU A 73 -0.54 12.40 9.27
CA GLU A 73 -1.74 13.24 9.07
C GLU A 73 -2.81 12.54 8.22
N VAL A 74 -2.40 11.75 7.21
CA VAL A 74 -3.32 10.92 6.42
C VAL A 74 -3.95 9.83 7.30
N CYS A 75 -3.15 9.11 8.09
CA CYS A 75 -3.64 8.02 8.94
C CYS A 75 -4.63 8.49 10.01
N GLN A 76 -4.49 9.70 10.53
CA GLN A 76 -5.42 10.27 11.51
C GLN A 76 -6.87 10.37 11.00
N GLN A 77 -7.08 10.34 9.68
CA GLN A 77 -8.41 10.36 9.06
C GLN A 77 -9.08 8.97 9.06
N PHE A 78 -8.36 7.92 9.45
CA PHE A 78 -8.81 6.54 9.40
C PHE A 78 -8.67 5.88 10.78
N PRO A 79 -9.73 5.84 11.61
CA PRO A 79 -9.64 5.38 13.00
C PRO A 79 -9.18 3.92 13.18
N HIS A 80 -9.29 3.10 12.13
CA HIS A 80 -8.86 1.70 12.11
C HIS A 80 -7.38 1.50 11.73
N VAL A 81 -6.66 2.57 11.41
CA VAL A 81 -5.25 2.52 10.99
C VAL A 81 -4.35 2.92 12.15
N GLU A 82 -3.40 2.05 12.46
CA GLU A 82 -2.33 2.33 13.42
C GLU A 82 -0.98 2.22 12.73
N ILE A 83 -0.14 3.24 12.90
CA ILE A 83 1.23 3.27 12.35
C ILE A 83 2.19 3.88 13.37
N SER A 84 3.47 3.53 13.24
CA SER A 84 4.54 4.08 14.10
C SER A 84 4.67 5.59 13.93
N ALA A 85 4.84 6.31 15.05
CA ALA A 85 5.18 7.73 15.03
C ALA A 85 6.54 8.03 14.37
N GLN A 86 7.40 7.01 14.21
CA GLN A 86 8.69 7.10 13.53
C GLN A 86 8.63 6.69 12.04
N VAL A 87 7.44 6.54 11.47
CA VAL A 87 7.29 6.20 10.05
C VAL A 87 8.06 7.20 9.18
N TRP A 88 8.90 6.69 8.28
CA TRP A 88 9.80 7.49 7.42
C TRP A 88 10.84 8.35 8.16
N CYS A 89 11.01 8.22 9.48
CA CYS A 89 12.03 8.93 10.26
C CYS A 89 13.19 8.01 10.66
N ASP A 90 12.93 6.71 10.75
CA ASP A 90 13.90 5.67 11.10
C ASP A 90 13.69 4.42 10.23
N GLU A 91 14.75 3.63 10.03
CA GLU A 91 14.73 2.37 9.25
C GLU A 91 14.01 2.49 7.89
N ILE A 92 14.31 3.57 7.16
CA ILE A 92 13.61 3.91 5.91
C ILE A 92 13.92 2.85 4.82
N PRO A 93 12.89 2.21 4.23
CA PRO A 93 13.10 1.21 3.20
C PRO A 93 13.77 1.84 1.97
N LYS A 94 14.67 1.11 1.31
CA LYS A 94 15.29 1.57 0.06
C LYS A 94 14.39 1.38 -1.15
N SER A 95 13.49 0.39 -1.10
CA SER A 95 12.60 0.03 -2.19
C SER A 95 11.41 -0.80 -1.68
N SER A 96 10.24 -0.67 -2.31
CA SER A 96 9.12 -1.61 -2.16
C SER A 96 9.29 -2.90 -2.99
N ALA A 97 10.17 -2.90 -4.00
CA ALA A 97 10.26 -3.97 -4.99
C ALA A 97 10.60 -5.34 -4.37
N ASN A 98 11.51 -5.38 -3.39
CA ASN A 98 11.89 -6.64 -2.72
C ASN A 98 10.71 -7.30 -2.01
N ALA A 99 9.88 -6.50 -1.33
CA ALA A 99 8.68 -7.00 -0.68
C ALA A 99 7.64 -7.47 -1.71
N HIS A 100 7.50 -6.77 -2.83
CA HIS A 100 6.61 -7.22 -3.92
C HIS A 100 7.06 -8.55 -4.53
N LEU A 101 8.37 -8.77 -4.72
CA LEU A 101 8.90 -10.05 -5.17
C LEU A 101 8.54 -11.19 -4.22
N PHE A 102 8.64 -10.94 -2.90
CA PHE A 102 8.23 -11.92 -1.89
C PHE A 102 6.72 -12.22 -1.97
N LEU A 103 5.88 -11.19 -2.08
CA LEU A 103 4.43 -11.36 -2.23
C LEU A 103 4.08 -12.16 -3.50
N LYS A 104 4.78 -11.92 -4.61
CA LYS A 104 4.61 -12.71 -5.83
C LYS A 104 5.07 -14.16 -5.65
N ALA A 105 6.12 -14.42 -4.90
CA ALA A 105 6.55 -15.78 -4.60
C ALA A 105 5.49 -16.53 -3.77
N VAL A 106 4.88 -15.87 -2.78
CA VAL A 106 3.78 -16.45 -1.98
C VAL A 106 2.56 -16.78 -2.86
N GLN A 107 2.24 -15.94 -3.85
CA GLN A 107 1.13 -16.20 -4.79
C GLN A 107 1.36 -17.41 -5.72
N LEU A 108 2.57 -17.97 -5.76
CA LEU A 108 2.90 -19.15 -6.55
C LEU A 108 2.86 -20.45 -5.72
N LEU A 109 2.64 -20.36 -4.41
CA LEU A 109 2.43 -21.51 -3.51
C LEU A 109 0.99 -21.99 -3.55
#